data_AF-A0A9D5ARB9-F1
#
_entry.id   AF-A0A9D5ARB9-F1
#
_cell.length_a   1.000
_cell.length_b   1.000
_cell.length_c   1.000
_cell.angle_alpha   90.00
_cell.angle_beta   90.00
_cell.angle_gamma   90.00
#
_symmetry.space_group_name_H-M   'P 1'
#
loop_
_entity.id
_entity.type
_entity.pdbx_description
1 polymer ?
#
loop_
_entity_poly.entity_id
_entity_poly.type
_entity_poly.pdbx_seq_one_letter_code
_entity_poly.pdbx_strand_id
1 'polypeptide(L)'
;KAPQDLYESYYNSNKSNLKLYVRRVFISDEFDELLPKYLSFLIGLVDSDTLPLNVSREMLQQHSSLRTIKKKLIRKALDMIRKLAEEDPDESTDKEKKEESYHV
;
A
#
# COMPACT_ATOMS: atom_id res chain seq x y z
N LYS A 1 -4.65 -10.09 11.27
CA LYS A 1 -4.84 -9.35 12.55
C LYS A 1 -4.42 -7.90 12.33
N ALA A 2 -5.15 -6.93 12.88
CA ALA A 2 -4.79 -5.52 12.77
C ALA A 2 -3.54 -5.19 13.62
N PRO A 3 -2.71 -4.20 13.22
CA PRO A 3 -1.57 -3.73 14.01
C PRO A 3 -2.00 -3.23 15.40
N GLN A 4 -1.17 -3.45 16.42
CA GLN A 4 -1.47 -3.05 17.81
C GLN A 4 -1.57 -1.53 17.97
N ASP A 5 -0.88 -0.77 17.13
CA ASP A 5 -0.76 0.68 17.13
C ASP A 5 -1.73 1.37 16.16
N LEU A 6 -2.69 0.66 15.56
CA LEU A 6 -3.56 1.21 14.52
C LEU A 6 -4.33 2.47 14.97
N TYR A 7 -4.88 2.45 16.17
CA TYR A 7 -5.66 3.58 16.71
C TYR A 7 -4.75 4.78 17.01
N GLU A 8 -3.58 4.53 17.58
CA GLU A 8 -2.60 5.57 17.87
C GLU A 8 -2.03 6.19 16.59
N SER A 9 -1.72 5.38 15.58
CA SER A 9 -1.35 5.83 14.25
C SER A 9 -2.45 6.73 13.64
N TYR A 10 -3.71 6.28 13.65
CA TYR A 10 -4.81 7.06 13.07
C TYR A 10 -4.97 8.49 13.66
N TYR A 11 -4.79 8.64 14.98
CA TYR A 11 -4.98 9.93 15.67
C TYR A 11 -3.69 10.75 15.81
N ASN A 12 -2.55 10.10 16.03
CA ASN A 12 -1.32 10.75 16.49
C ASN A 12 -0.17 10.68 15.47
N SER A 13 -0.23 9.83 14.44
CA SER A 13 0.91 9.63 13.54
C SER A 13 0.44 9.28 12.13
N ASN A 14 0.63 10.18 11.16
CA ASN A 14 0.40 9.90 9.73
C ASN A 14 1.37 8.85 9.15
N LYS A 15 1.94 7.95 9.96
CA LYS A 15 2.88 6.94 9.52
C LYS A 15 2.20 6.00 8.54
N SER A 16 2.63 6.09 7.29
CA SER A 16 2.24 5.16 6.24
C SER A 16 3.00 3.85 6.42
N ASN A 17 2.30 2.71 6.41
CA ASN A 17 2.93 1.38 6.43
C ASN A 17 3.37 0.91 5.03
N LEU A 18 3.68 1.85 4.12
CA LEU A 18 4.09 1.58 2.75
C LEU A 18 5.58 1.84 2.54
N LYS A 19 6.25 0.88 1.93
CA LYS A 19 7.65 1.00 1.50
C LYS A 19 7.73 1.34 0.02
N LEU A 20 8.44 2.42 -0.33
CA LEU A 20 8.69 2.78 -1.72
C LEU A 20 10.01 2.18 -2.20
N TYR A 21 9.93 1.52 -3.35
CA TYR A 21 11.03 1.00 -4.12
C TYR A 21 11.05 1.66 -5.50
N VAL A 22 12.25 1.78 -6.06
CA VAL A 22 12.46 2.20 -7.43
C VAL A 22 13.39 1.19 -8.07
N ARG A 23 12.91 0.48 -9.10
CA ARG A 23 13.66 -0.58 -9.78
C ARG A 23 14.22 -1.60 -8.78
N ARG A 24 13.39 -2.04 -7.84
CA ARG A 24 13.75 -2.98 -6.75
C ARG A 24 14.78 -2.45 -5.73
N VAL A 25 15.13 -1.17 -5.78
CA VAL A 25 15.99 -0.52 -4.77
C VAL A 25 15.11 0.19 -3.75
N PHE A 26 15.34 -0.08 -2.46
CA PHE A 26 14.61 0.59 -1.38
C PHE A 26 14.96 2.08 -1.35
N ILE A 27 13.94 2.93 -1.28
CA ILE A 27 14.11 4.39 -1.24
C ILE A 27 13.77 4.93 0.14
N SER A 28 12.53 4.74 0.60
CA SER A 28 12.05 5.21 1.90
C SER A 28 10.68 4.61 2.24
N ASP A 29 10.34 4.57 3.52
CA ASP A 29 9.06 4.21 4.11
C ASP A 29 8.32 5.41 4.75
N GLU A 30 8.94 6.58 4.80
CA GLU A 30 8.38 7.79 5.41
C GLU A 30 7.60 8.63 4.38
N PHE A 31 6.57 8.04 3.79
CA PHE A 31 5.65 8.74 2.87
C PHE A 31 4.26 8.90 3.47
N ASP A 32 4.19 9.73 4.50
CA ASP A 32 2.97 10.00 5.27
C ASP A 32 1.80 10.55 4.42
N GLU A 33 2.10 11.12 3.25
CA GLU A 33 1.08 11.67 2.33
C GLU A 33 0.67 10.71 1.20
N LEU A 34 1.23 9.50 1.12
CA LEU A 34 0.99 8.61 -0.02
C LEU A 34 -0.43 8.05 -0.04
N LEU A 35 -1.01 7.78 1.14
CA LEU A 35 -2.37 7.31 1.33
C LEU A 35 -3.18 8.30 2.17
N PRO A 36 -4.51 8.38 1.95
CA PRO A 36 -5.39 9.12 2.84
C PRO A 36 -5.54 8.39 4.18
N LYS A 37 -5.83 9.13 5.27
CA LYS A 37 -5.95 8.59 6.64
C LYS A 37 -6.86 7.38 6.76
N TYR A 38 -7.96 7.33 6.00
CA TYR A 38 -8.90 6.20 6.03
C TYR A 38 -8.35 4.91 5.39
N LEU A 39 -7.21 4.96 4.69
CA LEU A 39 -6.50 3.80 4.14
C LEU A 39 -5.14 3.55 4.82
N SER A 40 -4.81 4.24 5.91
CA SER A 40 -3.49 4.10 6.58
C SER A 40 -3.23 2.71 7.16
N PHE A 41 -4.30 1.91 7.35
CA PHE A 41 -4.21 0.52 7.81
C PHE A 41 -3.60 -0.43 6.76
N LEU A 42 -3.48 0.01 5.50
CA LEU A 42 -2.88 -0.80 4.44
C LEU A 42 -1.38 -0.93 4.65
N ILE A 43 -0.89 -2.17 4.55
CA ILE A 43 0.53 -2.51 4.62
C ILE A 43 0.94 -3.02 3.24
N GLY A 44 2.09 -2.57 2.74
CA GLY A 44 2.54 -3.02 1.44
C GLY A 44 3.83 -2.37 0.96
N LEU A 45 4.18 -2.70 -0.28
CA LEU A 45 5.30 -2.11 -1.00
C LEU A 45 4.83 -1.57 -2.34
N VAL A 46 5.48 -0.50 -2.78
CA VAL A 46 5.23 0.16 -4.06
C VAL A 46 6.55 0.18 -4.81
N ASP A 47 6.65 -0.54 -5.93
CA ASP A 47 7.81 -0.45 -6.83
C ASP A 47 7.44 0.43 -8.03
N SER A 48 8.21 1.49 -8.25
CA SER A 48 7.99 2.47 -9.31
C SER A 48 9.17 2.50 -10.26
N ASP A 49 8.91 2.24 -11.55
CA ASP A 49 9.90 2.41 -12.62
C ASP A 49 10.04 3.85 -13.10
N THR A 50 9.13 4.73 -12.65
CA THR A 50 8.94 6.09 -13.20
C THR A 50 9.64 7.18 -12.40
N LEU A 51 10.27 6.83 -11.28
CA LEU A 51 11.00 7.77 -10.43
C LEU A 51 12.51 7.66 -10.70
N PRO A 52 13.26 8.77 -10.64
CA PRO A 52 14.71 8.72 -10.74
C PRO A 52 15.33 8.11 -9.47
N LEU A 53 16.37 7.29 -9.65
CA LEU A 53 17.04 6.58 -8.54
C LEU A 53 17.75 7.55 -7.57
N ASN A 54 18.25 8.66 -8.10
CA ASN A 54 19.01 9.69 -7.38
C ASN A 54 18.13 10.88 -6.94
N VAL A 55 16.93 10.59 -6.43
CA VAL A 55 15.98 11.62 -6.00
C VAL A 55 16.08 11.86 -4.49
N SER A 56 16.20 13.13 -4.08
CA SER A 56 16.09 13.47 -2.66
C SER A 56 14.64 13.35 -2.19
N ARG A 57 14.42 13.18 -0.88
CA ARG A 57 13.06 13.12 -0.29
C ARG A 57 12.21 14.34 -0.65
N GLU A 58 12.84 15.50 -0.70
CA GLU A 58 12.20 16.79 -0.99
C GLU A 58 11.80 16.92 -2.47
N MET A 59 12.71 16.56 -3.39
CA MET A 59 12.41 16.50 -4.83
C MET A 59 11.33 15.46 -5.14
N LEU A 60 11.33 14.35 -4.40
CA LEU A 60 10.37 13.28 -4.58
C LEU A 60 8.95 13.73 -4.21
N GLN A 61 8.78 14.43 -3.10
CA GLN A 61 7.49 15.01 -2.67
C GLN A 61 6.88 15.96 -3.70
N GLN A 62 7.72 16.74 -4.41
CA GLN A 62 7.28 17.66 -5.47
C GLN A 62 7.02 16.96 -6.82
N HIS A 63 7.44 15.70 -6.98
CA HIS A 63 7.37 15.02 -8.26
C HIS A 63 5.93 14.63 -8.63
N SER A 64 5.50 15.00 -9.84
CA SER A 64 4.15 14.72 -10.35
C SER A 64 3.79 13.23 -10.39
N SER A 65 4.79 12.35 -10.54
CA SER A 65 4.60 10.89 -10.48
C SER A 65 4.06 10.42 -9.14
N LEU A 66 4.46 11.01 -8.00
CA LEU A 66 3.91 10.63 -6.70
C LEU A 66 2.40 10.86 -6.63
N ARG A 67 1.93 11.98 -7.20
CA ARG A 67 0.49 12.29 -7.25
C ARG A 67 -0.28 11.25 -8.06
N THR A 68 0.34 10.75 -9.13
CA THR A 68 -0.22 9.68 -9.96
C THR A 68 -0.21 8.34 -9.24
N ILE A 69 0.89 7.99 -8.56
CA ILE A 69 1.03 6.79 -7.74
C ILE A 69 -0.04 6.78 -6.65
N LYS A 70 -0.18 7.87 -5.89
CA LYS A 70 -1.23 8.05 -4.87
C LYS A 70 -2.63 7.76 -5.42
N LYS A 71 -3.00 8.39 -6.54
CA LYS A 71 -4.32 8.17 -7.17
C LYS A 71 -4.52 6.70 -7.58
N LYS A 72 -3.49 6.06 -8.14
CA LYS A 72 -3.53 4.65 -8.53
C LYS A 72 -3.69 3.73 -7.32
N LEU A 73 -2.98 3.99 -6.23
CA LEU A 73 -3.06 3.21 -4.99
C LEU A 73 -4.43 3.30 -4.35
N ILE A 74 -5.00 4.51 -4.22
CA ILE A 74 -6.35 4.70 -3.68
C ILE A 74 -7.37 3.93 -4.51
N ARG A 75 -7.31 4.06 -5.84
CA ARG A 75 -8.23 3.35 -6.74
C ARG A 75 -8.11 1.84 -6.59
N LYS A 76 -6.87 1.32 -6.61
CA LYS A 76 -6.62 -0.12 -6.46
C LYS A 76 -7.09 -0.64 -5.10
N ALA A 77 -6.87 0.10 -4.02
CA ALA A 77 -7.35 -0.27 -2.69
C ALA A 77 -8.88 -0.37 -2.66
N LEU A 78 -9.59 0.64 -3.17
CA LEU A 78 -11.05 0.63 -3.22
C LEU A 78 -11.59 -0.47 -4.13
N ASP A 79 -10.96 -0.70 -5.30
CA ASP A 79 -11.34 -1.78 -6.22
C ASP A 79 -11.14 -3.16 -5.56
N MET A 80 -10.07 -3.36 -4.78
CA MET A 80 -9.85 -4.60 -4.02
C MET A 80 -10.89 -4.78 -2.92
N ILE A 81 -11.18 -3.74 -2.13
CA ILE A 81 -12.22 -3.80 -1.09
C ILE A 81 -13.58 -4.14 -1.70
N ARG A 82 -13.90 -3.55 -2.86
CA ARG A 82 -15.14 -3.85 -3.58
C ARG A 82 -15.19 -5.31 -4.05
N LYS A 83 -14.11 -5.82 -4.65
CA LYS A 83 -14.03 -7.23 -5.05
C LYS A 83 -14.21 -8.17 -3.87
N LEU A 84 -13.55 -7.90 -2.75
CA LEU A 84 -13.71 -8.68 -1.52
C LEU A 84 -15.14 -8.63 -0.96
N ALA A 85 -15.86 -7.53 -1.16
CA ALA A 85 -17.26 -7.40 -0.75
C ALA A 85 -18.24 -8.11 -1.72
N GLU A 86 -17.84 -8.30 -2.98
CA GLU A 86 -18.62 -9.02 -4.01
C GLU A 86 -18.31 -10.54 -4.03
N GLU A 87 -17.17 -10.95 -3.48
CA GLU A 87 -16.79 -12.37 -3.34
C GLU A 87 -17.53 -13.02 -2.17
N ASP A 88 -18.16 -14.19 -2.42
CA ASP A 88 -18.80 -14.96 -1.36
C ASP A 88 -17.73 -15.44 -0.35
N PRO A 89 -17.97 -15.26 0.97
CA PRO A 89 -17.01 -15.65 2.01
C PRO A 89 -16.73 -17.17 1.99
N ASP A 90 -17.68 -17.98 1.54
CA ASP A 90 -17.47 -19.43 1.42
C ASP A 90 -16.55 -19.79 0.25
N GLU A 91 -16.59 -19.05 -0.87
CA GLU A 91 -15.79 -19.33 -2.07
C GLU A 91 -14.32 -18.88 -1.92
N SER A 92 -14.07 -17.84 -1.12
CA SER A 92 -12.73 -17.32 -0.84
C SER A 92 -11.92 -18.23 0.08
N THR A 93 -12.56 -18.84 1.09
CA THR A 93 -11.90 -19.80 2.00
C THR A 93 -11.43 -21.08 1.29
N ASP A 94 -12.08 -21.47 0.18
CA ASP A 94 -11.66 -22.63 -0.62
C ASP A 94 -10.53 -22.30 -1.60
N LYS A 95 -10.37 -21.03 -2.01
CA LYS A 95 -9.23 -20.57 -2.81
C LYS A 95 -7.95 -20.48 -1.98
N GLU A 96 -8.03 -19.94 -0.76
CA GLU A 96 -6.88 -19.87 0.16
C GLU A 96 -6.34 -21.26 0.52
N LYS A 97 -7.21 -22.24 0.80
CA LYS A 97 -6.80 -23.64 1.06
C LYS A 97 -6.16 -24.31 -0.15
N LYS A 98 -6.61 -23.97 -1.37
CA LYS A 98 -6.00 -24.50 -2.59
C LYS A 98 -4.61 -23.92 -2.81
N GLU A 99 -4.44 -22.60 -2.67
CA GLU A 99 -3.12 -21.97 -2.87
C GLU A 99 -2.08 -22.42 -1.83
N GLU A 100 -2.46 -22.62 -0.57
CA GLU A 100 -1.58 -23.22 0.44
C GLU A 100 -1.20 -24.68 0.10
N SER A 101 -2.11 -25.45 -0.51
CA SER A 101 -1.82 -26.82 -0.95
C SER A 101 -0.86 -26.91 -2.14
N TYR A 102 -0.72 -25.86 -2.96
CA TYR A 102 0.24 -25.82 -4.08
C TYR A 102 1.62 -25.30 -3.68
N HIS A 103 1.78 -24.85 -2.43
CA HIS A 103 3.04 -24.32 -1.89
C HIS A 103 3.66 -25.19 -0.78
N VAL A 104 3.17 -26.43 -0.62
CA VAL A 104 3.80 -27.51 0.17
C VAL A 104 4.38 -28.58 -0.74
#